data_AF-A0A8T1ZX44-F1
#
_entry.id   AF-A0A8T1ZX44-F1
#
_cell.length_a   1.000
_cell.length_b   1.000
_cell.length_c   1.000
_cell.angle_alpha   90.00
_cell.angle_beta   90.00
_cell.angle_gamma   90.00
#
_symmetry.space_group_name_H-M   'P 1'
#
loop_
_entity.id
_entity.type
_entity.pdbx_description
1 polymer ?
#
loop_
_entity_poly.entity_id
_entity_poly.type
_entity_poly.pdbx_seq_one_letter_code
_entity_poly.pdbx_strand_id
1 'polypeptide(L)'
;MTFVVSPSMNFSHAFPTQYLGVFNSSTNVTSSSHLLAIELDTVQTVDFHDPEKAHVGIDVNNPISVESALPSYFSDALGKNISIDLLTGEPVQVWVDYDGSLLNVTLAPIEIQKPNRPLISRAINLSEIFQDKMYVGFSGSNGRLTSNQYILGWSFSKSKEFMQSLDLSKLPKAPIPRNEQAPVPREEKNKLLPLLIGLVILLLILVLMVLGGVYWYRRKKYAEVRESWEKEYGPHRYSYKSLYKATKGFVKDALVGKGGFGKVYQGTLPSGKHIAVKRLSHDAEQGMKQFVAEVVTMGNLQHRNLVPLLGYCRRKGELLLVSEYMPNGSLDQYLFHDQNPSPSWFQRISILKDIASALNYLHTGANPAVLHRDIKASNVMLDSEYNGRLGDFGMAKFQDPQANLSATAAVGTIGYMAPELIRTGTSKETDVYAFGVFLLEVTCGRRPFEPQFPVQKKYLVKWVCECWKHASLLETRDPKLGREVLSEEVEMVLKLGLLCTNDVPESRPDMGQVMQYLSRKQPLPDFSPDSPGIGGFMPVSVEASSTIGIPDSSMHVSHSILEGYGR
;
A
#
# COMPACT_ATOMS: atom_id res chain seq x y z
N MET A 1 20.20 -26.33 50.54
CA MET A 1 20.92 -27.62 50.69
C MET A 1 20.11 -28.46 51.64
N THR A 2 20.02 -29.74 51.39
CA THR A 2 19.13 -30.62 52.14
C THR A 2 19.87 -31.90 52.51
N PHE A 3 19.84 -32.29 53.79
CA PHE A 3 20.23 -33.63 54.22
C PHE A 3 19.05 -34.57 54.00
N VAL A 4 19.27 -35.72 53.39
CA VAL A 4 18.18 -36.59 52.90
C VAL A 4 18.43 -38.03 53.32
N VAL A 5 17.36 -38.68 53.79
CA VAL A 5 17.27 -40.13 54.00
C VAL A 5 16.21 -40.70 53.07
N SER A 6 16.59 -41.63 52.18
CA SER A 6 15.72 -42.15 51.11
C SER A 6 15.83 -43.66 50.88
N PRO A 7 14.80 -44.34 50.34
CA PRO A 7 14.86 -45.76 50.00
C PRO A 7 15.65 -46.02 48.69
N SER A 8 15.97 -44.98 47.92
CA SER A 8 16.63 -45.08 46.61
C SER A 8 17.63 -43.94 46.40
N MET A 9 18.70 -44.22 45.64
CA MET A 9 19.63 -43.21 45.11
C MET A 9 19.19 -42.63 43.75
N ASN A 10 18.13 -43.16 43.15
CA ASN A 10 17.63 -42.70 41.85
C ASN A 10 16.64 -41.53 42.04
N PHE A 11 17.13 -40.31 41.82
CA PHE A 11 16.34 -39.07 41.83
C PHE A 11 16.12 -38.49 40.42
N SER A 12 16.16 -39.31 39.37
CA SER A 12 15.94 -38.84 37.98
C SER A 12 14.58 -38.20 37.74
N HIS A 13 13.59 -38.49 38.58
CA HIS A 13 12.26 -37.88 38.54
C HIS A 13 12.12 -36.64 39.42
N ALA A 14 13.16 -36.26 40.17
CA ALA A 14 13.10 -35.12 41.06
C ALA A 14 13.22 -33.81 40.29
N PHE A 15 12.51 -32.79 40.74
CA PHE A 15 12.59 -31.44 40.18
C PHE A 15 13.59 -30.57 40.96
N PRO A 16 14.20 -29.58 40.29
CA PRO A 16 14.99 -28.56 40.96
C PRO A 16 14.08 -27.55 41.69
N THR A 17 14.65 -26.42 42.11
CA THR A 17 14.03 -25.35 42.89
C THR A 17 13.37 -25.87 44.18
N GLN A 18 12.08 -25.60 44.37
CA GLN A 18 11.24 -25.89 45.55
C GLN A 18 11.09 -27.38 45.87
N TYR A 19 11.51 -28.27 44.97
CA TYR A 19 11.45 -29.71 45.21
C TYR A 19 12.77 -30.28 45.76
N LEU A 20 13.72 -29.41 46.13
CA LEU A 20 14.99 -29.72 46.79
C LEU A 20 15.90 -30.69 46.00
N GLY A 21 15.60 -30.97 44.74
CA GLY A 21 16.28 -32.00 43.96
C GLY A 21 15.96 -33.43 44.39
N VAL A 22 14.93 -33.62 45.24
CA VAL A 22 14.51 -34.96 45.73
C VAL A 22 13.02 -35.26 45.60
N PHE A 23 12.16 -34.24 45.50
CA PHE A 23 10.71 -34.39 45.31
C PHE A 23 10.29 -34.14 43.85
N ASN A 24 9.05 -34.49 43.50
CA ASN A 24 8.47 -34.30 42.16
C ASN A 24 7.11 -33.57 42.27
N SER A 25 6.62 -32.93 41.21
CA SER A 25 5.28 -32.30 41.19
C SER A 25 4.14 -33.31 41.37
N SER A 26 4.37 -34.58 41.07
CA SER A 26 3.40 -35.67 41.28
C SER A 26 3.31 -36.18 42.72
N THR A 27 4.27 -35.86 43.60
CA THR A 27 4.26 -36.35 45.01
C THR A 27 3.28 -35.58 45.92
N ASN A 28 2.55 -34.60 45.39
CA ASN A 28 1.56 -33.84 46.18
C ASN A 28 0.30 -34.62 46.56
N VAL A 29 0.14 -35.90 46.18
CA VAL A 29 -1.12 -36.64 46.43
C VAL A 29 -0.94 -38.11 46.89
N THR A 30 0.26 -38.65 47.07
CA THR A 30 0.42 -40.04 47.58
C THR A 30 1.54 -40.17 48.61
N SER A 31 1.15 -40.55 49.83
CA SER A 31 1.93 -40.68 51.08
C SER A 31 3.00 -41.80 51.10
N SER A 32 3.68 -42.10 49.98
CA SER A 32 4.52 -43.30 49.86
C SER A 32 5.95 -43.06 49.34
N SER A 33 6.50 -41.84 49.45
CA SER A 33 7.89 -41.59 49.02
C SER A 33 8.94 -42.12 50.02
N HIS A 34 8.55 -42.35 51.28
CA HIS A 34 9.42 -42.83 52.36
C HIS A 34 10.69 -41.98 52.54
N LEU A 35 10.54 -40.65 52.42
CA LEU A 35 11.62 -39.67 52.48
C LEU A 35 11.57 -38.84 53.77
N LEU A 36 12.74 -38.66 54.39
CA LEU A 36 12.97 -37.63 55.40
C LEU A 36 14.04 -36.67 54.89
N ALA A 37 13.75 -35.38 54.92
CA ALA A 37 14.68 -34.32 54.55
C ALA A 37 14.80 -33.29 55.68
N ILE A 38 16.01 -32.76 55.86
CA ILE A 38 16.30 -31.60 56.72
C ILE A 38 16.86 -30.52 55.81
N GLU A 39 16.08 -29.48 55.57
CA GLU A 39 16.40 -28.42 54.64
C GLU A 39 17.02 -27.20 55.32
N LEU A 40 18.00 -26.61 54.64
CA LEU A 40 18.55 -25.30 54.91
C LEU A 40 18.23 -24.44 53.69
N ASP A 41 17.12 -23.69 53.77
CA ASP A 41 16.73 -22.78 52.71
C ASP A 41 17.41 -21.42 52.92
N THR A 42 17.94 -20.89 51.82
CA THR A 42 18.68 -19.62 51.78
C THR A 42 18.00 -18.58 50.90
N VAL A 43 16.99 -18.96 50.11
CA VAL A 43 16.37 -18.07 49.11
C VAL A 43 14.88 -18.32 48.97
N GLN A 44 14.08 -17.26 49.14
CA GLN A 44 12.62 -17.26 48.97
C GLN A 44 12.15 -17.95 47.67
N THR A 45 11.21 -18.88 47.78
CA THR A 45 10.35 -19.31 46.67
C THR A 45 8.90 -18.89 46.93
N VAL A 46 8.21 -18.39 45.90
CA VAL A 46 6.96 -17.59 46.04
C VAL A 46 5.71 -18.46 46.21
N ASP A 47 5.84 -19.78 46.11
CA ASP A 47 4.71 -20.70 46.11
C ASP A 47 4.90 -21.75 47.22
N PHE A 48 3.84 -21.99 48.03
CA PHE A 48 3.71 -22.92 49.18
C PHE A 48 3.74 -22.34 50.62
N HIS A 49 3.18 -21.15 50.87
CA HIS A 49 2.86 -20.67 52.23
C HIS A 49 4.03 -20.76 53.25
N ASP A 50 5.26 -20.72 52.75
CA ASP A 50 6.47 -20.76 53.57
C ASP A 50 6.65 -19.39 54.26
N PRO A 51 7.11 -19.34 55.52
CA PRO A 51 7.36 -18.10 56.23
C PRO A 51 8.31 -17.19 55.42
N GLU A 52 8.08 -15.88 55.44
CA GLU A 52 8.69 -14.86 54.56
C GLU A 52 10.24 -14.70 54.61
N LYS A 53 11.00 -15.64 55.20
CA LYS A 53 12.46 -15.54 55.46
C LYS A 53 13.13 -16.93 55.36
N ALA A 54 14.44 -16.94 55.10
CA ALA A 54 15.27 -18.17 55.18
C ALA A 54 14.94 -18.99 56.43
N HIS A 55 14.76 -20.30 56.28
CA HIS A 55 14.36 -21.22 57.35
C HIS A 55 15.15 -22.52 57.36
N VAL A 56 15.09 -23.21 58.50
CA VAL A 56 15.46 -24.61 58.65
C VAL A 56 14.18 -25.41 58.75
N GLY A 57 14.08 -26.51 58.01
CA GLY A 57 12.85 -27.28 57.86
C GLY A 57 13.05 -28.79 58.06
N ILE A 58 11.99 -29.47 58.52
CA ILE A 58 11.88 -30.93 58.52
C ILE A 58 10.81 -31.32 57.52
N ASP A 59 11.18 -32.04 56.47
CA ASP A 59 10.30 -32.48 55.39
C ASP A 59 10.06 -33.98 55.46
N VAL A 60 8.80 -34.39 55.46
CA VAL A 60 8.42 -35.81 55.51
C VAL A 60 7.53 -36.13 54.33
N ASN A 61 8.06 -36.94 53.41
CA ASN A 61 7.41 -37.40 52.18
C ASN A 61 6.93 -36.31 51.20
N ASN A 62 7.01 -35.02 51.55
CA ASN A 62 6.51 -33.87 50.81
C ASN A 62 7.53 -32.72 50.91
N PRO A 63 7.68 -31.86 49.88
CA PRO A 63 8.52 -30.66 49.93
C PRO A 63 8.05 -29.58 50.93
N ILE A 64 6.84 -29.68 51.48
CA ILE A 64 6.36 -28.75 52.51
C ILE A 64 6.83 -29.25 53.88
N SER A 65 7.61 -28.41 54.55
CA SER A 65 8.09 -28.63 55.91
C SER A 65 6.94 -28.93 56.86
N VAL A 66 7.05 -30.06 57.54
CA VAL A 66 6.13 -30.41 58.61
C VAL A 66 6.37 -29.55 59.84
N GLU A 67 7.63 -29.15 60.08
CA GLU A 67 8.06 -28.22 61.13
C GLU A 67 9.21 -27.35 60.60
N SER A 68 9.16 -26.05 60.85
CA SER A 68 10.16 -25.09 60.36
C SER A 68 10.44 -23.99 61.38
N ALA A 69 11.67 -23.50 61.43
CA ALA A 69 12.05 -22.37 62.28
C ALA A 69 13.04 -21.44 61.59
N LEU A 70 13.05 -20.16 61.99
CA LEU A 70 14.06 -19.20 61.53
C LEU A 70 15.45 -19.61 62.05
N PRO A 71 16.52 -19.55 61.23
CA PRO A 71 17.85 -19.99 61.61
C PRO A 71 18.33 -19.21 62.84
N SER A 72 18.46 -19.91 63.95
CA SER A 72 18.92 -19.34 65.21
C SER A 72 19.45 -20.42 66.15
N TYR A 73 20.17 -20.01 67.19
CA TYR A 73 20.64 -20.89 68.25
C TYR A 73 20.38 -20.28 69.62
N PHE A 74 20.02 -21.10 70.61
CA PHE A 74 19.88 -20.63 71.98
C PHE A 74 21.25 -20.49 72.64
N SER A 75 21.59 -19.28 73.09
CA SER A 75 22.81 -19.03 73.85
C SER A 75 22.52 -19.11 75.35
N ASP A 76 23.07 -20.11 76.03
CA ASP A 76 22.94 -20.24 77.48
C ASP A 76 23.57 -19.06 78.23
N ALA A 77 24.65 -18.48 77.68
CA ALA A 77 25.32 -17.30 78.25
C ALA A 77 24.46 -16.03 78.20
N LEU A 78 23.64 -15.88 77.15
CA LEU A 78 22.78 -14.71 76.95
C LEU A 78 21.30 -14.96 77.28
N GLY A 79 20.93 -16.21 77.57
CA GLY A 79 19.56 -16.63 77.87
C GLY A 79 18.55 -16.41 76.74
N LYS A 80 19.00 -16.30 75.49
CA LYS A 80 18.14 -15.95 74.34
C LYS A 80 18.57 -16.64 73.04
N ASN A 81 17.65 -16.70 72.08
CA ASN A 81 17.95 -17.11 70.71
C ASN A 81 18.73 -16.02 69.97
N ILE A 82 19.81 -16.40 69.30
CA ILE A 82 20.64 -15.57 68.44
C ILE A 82 20.39 -15.98 66.99
N SER A 83 19.92 -15.05 66.17
CA SER A 83 19.68 -15.28 64.74
C SER A 83 20.98 -15.58 64.00
N ILE A 84 20.92 -16.50 63.05
CA ILE A 84 22.00 -16.86 62.14
C ILE A 84 21.59 -16.41 60.74
N ASP A 85 22.48 -15.70 60.06
CA ASP A 85 22.29 -15.39 58.65
C ASP A 85 23.05 -16.40 57.79
N LEU A 86 22.29 -17.30 57.14
CA LEU A 86 22.82 -18.36 56.30
C LEU A 86 23.46 -17.84 54.99
N LEU A 87 23.35 -16.55 54.67
CA LEU A 87 23.93 -15.94 53.46
C LEU A 87 25.32 -15.33 53.69
N THR A 88 25.80 -15.27 54.94
CA THR A 88 27.08 -14.63 55.29
C THR A 88 28.30 -15.38 54.75
N GLY A 89 28.16 -16.66 54.42
CA GLY A 89 29.27 -17.53 54.03
C GLY A 89 30.09 -18.05 55.22
N GLU A 90 29.72 -17.68 56.45
CA GLU A 90 30.33 -18.20 57.67
C GLU A 90 29.93 -19.67 57.88
N PRO A 91 30.85 -20.56 58.26
CA PRO A 91 30.53 -21.97 58.48
C PRO A 91 29.57 -22.16 59.66
N VAL A 92 28.51 -22.94 59.42
CA VAL A 92 27.55 -23.37 60.45
C VAL A 92 27.60 -24.88 60.62
N GLN A 93 27.36 -25.33 61.85
CA GLN A 93 27.23 -26.74 62.18
C GLN A 93 25.76 -27.08 62.49
N VAL A 94 25.29 -28.18 61.91
CA VAL A 94 23.94 -28.72 62.11
C VAL A 94 24.04 -30.10 62.77
N TRP A 95 23.24 -30.31 63.81
CA TRP A 95 23.06 -31.60 64.45
C TRP A 95 21.63 -32.08 64.23
N VAL A 96 21.49 -33.33 63.81
CA VAL A 96 20.19 -34.02 63.66
C VAL A 96 20.23 -35.25 64.56
N ASP A 97 19.51 -35.20 65.68
CA ASP A 97 19.48 -36.28 66.66
C ASP A 97 18.09 -36.87 66.76
N TYR A 98 18.01 -38.20 66.71
CA TYR A 98 16.79 -38.95 67.03
C TYR A 98 17.00 -39.75 68.31
N ASP A 99 16.06 -39.68 69.25
CA ASP A 99 16.12 -40.40 70.53
C ASP A 99 15.17 -41.59 70.63
N GLY A 100 14.47 -41.91 69.54
CA GLY A 100 13.44 -42.96 69.51
C GLY A 100 12.02 -42.41 69.44
N SER A 101 11.80 -41.14 69.79
CA SER A 101 10.50 -40.49 69.66
C SER A 101 10.56 -39.06 69.12
N LEU A 102 11.60 -38.30 69.46
CA LEU A 102 11.80 -36.93 69.02
C LEU A 102 12.97 -36.84 68.04
N LEU A 103 12.73 -36.13 66.93
CA LEU A 103 13.75 -35.66 66.01
C LEU A 103 14.09 -34.21 66.36
N ASN A 104 15.33 -34.00 66.79
CA ASN A 104 15.87 -32.71 67.19
C ASN A 104 16.84 -32.22 66.13
N VAL A 105 16.61 -31.00 65.64
CA VAL A 105 17.53 -30.28 64.75
C VAL A 105 18.11 -29.10 65.53
N THR A 106 19.43 -29.07 65.67
CA THR A 106 20.16 -27.97 66.31
C THR A 106 21.08 -27.34 65.28
N LEU A 107 21.20 -26.01 65.30
CA LEU A 107 22.05 -25.23 64.41
C LEU A 107 22.86 -24.24 65.24
N ALA A 108 24.15 -24.03 64.94
CA ALA A 108 24.97 -22.96 65.52
C ALA A 108 26.17 -22.63 64.59
N PRO A 109 26.81 -21.46 64.71
CA PRO A 109 28.12 -21.20 64.10
C PRO A 109 29.15 -22.25 64.54
N ILE A 110 30.13 -22.55 63.67
CA ILE A 110 31.08 -23.66 63.89
C ILE A 110 31.94 -23.50 65.16
N GLU A 111 32.14 -22.27 65.64
CA GLU A 111 32.89 -21.96 66.86
C GLU A 111 32.08 -22.22 68.15
N ILE A 112 30.77 -22.40 68.04
CA ILE A 112 29.86 -22.57 69.16
C ILE A 112 29.65 -24.07 69.41
N GLN A 113 29.89 -24.50 70.65
CA GLN A 113 29.54 -25.86 71.07
C GLN A 113 28.04 -26.08 70.92
N LYS A 114 27.65 -27.33 70.62
CA LYS A 114 26.26 -27.72 70.41
C LYS A 114 25.33 -27.15 71.49
N PRO A 115 24.37 -26.28 71.14
CA PRO A 115 23.40 -25.73 72.08
C PRO A 115 22.60 -26.82 72.81
N ASN A 116 22.33 -26.60 74.10
CA ASN A 116 21.53 -27.51 74.93
C ASN A 116 20.04 -27.52 74.56
N ARG A 117 19.57 -26.52 73.79
CA ARG A 117 18.20 -26.44 73.29
C ARG A 117 18.21 -26.59 71.76
N PRO A 118 17.45 -27.53 71.19
CA PRO A 118 17.36 -27.66 69.74
C PRO A 118 16.60 -26.48 69.14
N LEU A 119 16.88 -26.19 67.87
CA LEU A 119 16.14 -25.20 67.10
C LEU A 119 14.74 -25.72 66.78
N ILE A 120 14.65 -27.00 66.38
CA ILE A 120 13.40 -27.69 66.09
C ILE A 120 13.39 -29.02 66.85
N SER A 121 12.27 -29.33 67.51
CA SER A 121 12.03 -30.63 68.15
C SER A 121 10.66 -31.12 67.75
N ARG A 122 10.60 -32.26 67.04
CA ARG A 122 9.36 -32.82 66.53
C ARG A 122 9.21 -34.28 66.90
N ALA A 123 8.03 -34.65 67.42
CA ALA A 123 7.66 -36.05 67.56
C ALA A 123 7.44 -36.69 66.18
N ILE A 124 8.21 -37.72 65.87
CA ILE A 124 8.15 -38.39 64.57
C ILE A 124 8.42 -39.88 64.75
N ASN A 125 7.56 -40.72 64.15
CA ASN A 125 7.77 -42.15 64.17
C ASN A 125 8.56 -42.59 62.93
N LEU A 126 9.89 -42.73 63.07
CA LEU A 126 10.73 -43.10 61.93
C LEU A 126 10.41 -44.50 61.37
N SER A 127 9.76 -45.40 62.13
CA SER A 127 9.39 -46.73 61.61
C SER A 127 8.28 -46.68 60.55
N GLU A 128 7.51 -45.59 60.50
CA GLU A 128 6.48 -45.37 59.46
C GLU A 128 7.09 -44.82 58.16
N ILE A 129 8.27 -44.22 58.26
CA ILE A 129 8.95 -43.57 57.13
C ILE A 129 10.03 -44.49 56.57
N PHE A 130 10.87 -45.08 57.41
CA PHE A 130 12.03 -45.85 57.00
C PHE A 130 11.67 -47.30 56.68
N GLN A 131 12.24 -47.78 55.59
CA GLN A 131 12.21 -49.18 55.19
C GLN A 131 13.49 -49.89 55.66
N ASP A 132 13.57 -51.21 55.44
CA ASP A 132 14.73 -52.03 55.84
C ASP A 132 16.07 -51.48 55.31
N LYS A 133 16.05 -50.88 54.11
CA LYS A 133 17.22 -50.30 53.48
C LYS A 133 16.97 -48.83 53.14
N MET A 134 17.76 -47.97 53.76
CA MET A 134 17.77 -46.53 53.51
C MET A 134 19.17 -46.08 53.09
N TYR A 135 19.22 -45.02 52.30
CA TYR A 135 20.39 -44.29 51.86
C TYR A 135 20.40 -42.91 52.53
N VAL A 136 21.58 -42.42 52.87
CA VAL A 136 21.77 -41.12 53.53
C VAL A 136 22.72 -40.30 52.68
N GLY A 137 22.39 -39.04 52.45
CA GLY A 137 23.23 -38.13 51.68
C GLY A 137 22.73 -36.71 51.71
N PHE A 138 23.19 -35.93 50.75
CA PHE A 138 22.81 -34.53 50.60
C PHE A 138 22.34 -34.26 49.19
N SER A 139 21.36 -33.37 49.08
CA SER A 139 20.88 -32.82 47.82
C SER A 139 21.08 -31.30 47.80
N GLY A 140 21.34 -30.79 46.60
CA GLY A 140 21.48 -29.36 46.32
C GLY A 140 20.63 -29.00 45.12
N SER A 141 19.87 -27.91 45.24
CA SER A 141 18.97 -27.43 44.20
C SER A 141 19.02 -25.90 44.20
N ASN A 142 19.11 -25.30 43.00
CA ASN A 142 19.23 -23.85 42.85
C ASN A 142 17.92 -23.29 42.27
N GLY A 143 17.46 -22.18 42.87
CA GLY A 143 16.34 -21.37 42.39
C GLY A 143 16.78 -20.28 41.40
N ARG A 144 16.03 -19.16 41.37
CA ARG A 144 16.37 -17.98 40.54
C ARG A 144 17.66 -17.26 40.95
N LEU A 145 18.14 -17.47 42.17
CA LEU A 145 19.42 -16.93 42.66
C LEU A 145 20.42 -18.08 42.84
N THR A 146 21.65 -17.88 42.39
CA THR A 146 22.74 -18.85 42.55
C THR A 146 23.38 -18.67 43.92
N SER A 147 23.25 -19.67 44.79
CA SER A 147 24.00 -19.78 46.05
C SER A 147 24.96 -20.96 45.98
N ASN A 148 26.19 -20.78 46.46
CA ASN A 148 27.16 -21.86 46.57
C ASN A 148 27.15 -22.37 48.02
N GLN A 149 26.77 -23.63 48.21
CA GLN A 149 26.72 -24.27 49.52
C GLN A 149 27.77 -25.38 49.55
N TYR A 150 28.63 -25.36 50.57
CA TYR A 150 29.74 -26.31 50.72
C TYR A 150 29.53 -27.16 51.97
N ILE A 151 29.61 -28.47 51.82
CA ILE A 151 29.68 -29.40 52.95
C ILE A 151 31.16 -29.55 53.30
N LEU A 152 31.58 -28.90 54.39
CA LEU A 152 32.98 -28.95 54.82
C LEU A 152 33.33 -30.31 55.44
N GLY A 153 32.35 -30.95 56.07
CA GLY A 153 32.46 -32.31 56.61
C GLY A 153 31.12 -32.76 57.19
N TRP A 154 30.93 -34.07 57.31
CA TRP A 154 29.77 -34.66 57.98
C TRP A 154 30.15 -36.00 58.63
N SER A 155 29.39 -36.42 59.63
CA SER A 155 29.49 -37.74 60.24
C SER A 155 28.09 -38.29 60.46
N PHE A 156 27.96 -39.61 60.46
CA PHE A 156 26.68 -40.29 60.61
C PHE A 156 26.87 -41.57 61.43
N SER A 157 25.98 -41.78 62.40
CA SER A 157 25.91 -43.02 63.17
C SER A 157 24.46 -43.42 63.40
N LYS A 158 24.20 -44.73 63.44
CA LYS A 158 22.90 -45.30 63.81
C LYS A 158 22.69 -45.39 65.32
N SER A 159 23.76 -45.28 66.10
CA SER A 159 23.71 -45.28 67.58
C SER A 159 24.59 -44.17 68.14
N LYS A 160 24.08 -43.46 69.16
CA LYS A 160 24.80 -42.37 69.83
C LYS A 160 26.13 -42.82 70.42
N GLU A 161 26.25 -44.11 70.78
CA GLU A 161 27.47 -44.69 71.38
C GLU A 161 28.66 -44.76 70.41
N PHE A 162 28.40 -44.78 69.09
CA PHE A 162 29.44 -44.88 68.05
C PHE A 162 29.63 -43.57 67.28
N MET A 163 29.07 -42.45 67.77
CA MET A 163 29.23 -41.14 67.14
C MET A 163 30.68 -40.65 67.27
N GLN A 164 31.39 -40.61 66.14
CA GLN A 164 32.67 -39.90 66.06
C GLN A 164 32.40 -38.40 65.94
N SER A 165 32.95 -37.63 66.87
CA SER A 165 32.95 -36.16 66.78
C SER A 165 33.79 -35.73 65.58
N LEU A 166 33.27 -34.81 64.75
CA LEU A 166 34.08 -34.19 63.71
C LEU A 166 35.20 -33.37 64.34
N ASP A 167 36.44 -33.63 63.91
CA ASP A 167 37.58 -32.79 64.22
C ASP A 167 37.50 -31.51 63.38
N LEU A 168 36.90 -30.47 63.96
CA LEU A 168 36.66 -29.19 63.30
C LEU A 168 37.95 -28.52 62.81
N SER A 169 39.09 -28.83 63.43
CA SER A 169 40.40 -28.27 63.04
C SER A 169 40.91 -28.79 61.69
N LYS A 170 40.40 -29.95 61.25
CA LYS A 170 40.80 -30.59 59.99
C LYS A 170 39.88 -30.26 58.82
N LEU A 171 38.83 -29.45 59.04
CA LEU A 171 37.89 -29.10 57.99
C LEU A 171 38.52 -28.16 56.96
N PRO A 172 38.23 -28.34 55.66
CA PRO A 172 38.69 -27.43 54.63
C PRO A 172 38.01 -26.06 54.77
N LYS A 173 38.69 -25.01 54.34
CA LYS A 173 38.06 -23.68 54.21
C LYS A 173 37.29 -23.59 52.91
N ALA A 174 36.05 -23.08 52.98
CA ALA A 174 35.26 -22.81 51.79
C ALA A 174 35.98 -21.78 50.88
N PRO A 175 35.88 -21.90 49.54
CA PRO A 175 36.38 -20.91 48.62
C PRO A 175 35.69 -19.55 48.85
N ILE A 176 36.43 -18.53 49.28
CA ILE A 176 35.91 -17.16 49.42
C ILE A 176 35.91 -16.50 48.01
N PRO A 177 34.79 -15.96 47.52
CA PRO A 177 34.78 -15.18 46.28
C PRO A 177 35.68 -13.95 46.46
N ARG A 178 36.75 -13.83 45.65
CA ARG A 178 37.65 -12.67 45.72
C ARG A 178 36.91 -11.38 45.36
N ASN A 179 36.98 -10.41 46.27
CA ASN A 179 36.56 -9.03 46.09
C ASN A 179 37.39 -8.38 44.95
N GLU A 180 36.75 -8.00 43.84
CA GLU A 180 37.40 -7.33 42.70
C GLU A 180 37.56 -5.83 42.99
N GLN A 181 38.73 -5.41 43.52
CA GLN A 181 39.14 -3.99 43.55
C GLN A 181 40.67 -3.85 43.31
N ALA A 182 41.01 -3.31 42.12
CA ALA A 182 42.30 -2.79 41.59
C ALA A 182 43.29 -3.76 40.89
N PRO A 183 44.11 -3.28 39.93
CA PRO A 183 43.80 -2.85 38.55
C PRO A 183 44.24 -3.90 37.50
N VAL A 184 43.53 -3.95 36.36
CA VAL A 184 43.71 -4.95 35.29
C VAL A 184 44.98 -4.70 34.45
N PRO A 185 45.74 -5.76 34.11
CA PRO A 185 46.03 -5.99 32.70
C PRO A 185 45.73 -7.44 32.25
N ARG A 186 44.76 -7.52 31.33
CA ARG A 186 44.55 -8.51 30.26
C ARG A 186 45.06 -9.95 30.47
N GLU A 187 44.10 -10.86 30.71
CA GLU A 187 43.89 -12.00 29.80
C GLU A 187 42.44 -12.54 29.85
N GLU A 188 41.80 -12.45 28.67
CA GLU A 188 40.66 -13.19 28.10
C GLU A 188 39.53 -13.75 28.99
N LYS A 189 38.72 -12.88 29.60
CA LYS A 189 37.31 -13.20 29.90
C LYS A 189 36.40 -12.79 28.73
N ASN A 190 35.83 -13.81 28.06
CA ASN A 190 34.60 -13.79 27.25
C ASN A 190 34.41 -12.61 26.29
N LYS A 191 35.14 -12.62 25.16
CA LYS A 191 34.85 -11.77 23.99
C LYS A 191 33.38 -11.85 23.54
N LEU A 192 32.65 -12.91 23.88
CA LEU A 192 31.27 -13.16 23.45
C LEU A 192 30.24 -12.11 23.91
N LEU A 193 30.37 -11.47 25.07
CA LEU A 193 29.37 -10.52 25.57
C LEU A 193 29.42 -9.14 24.86
N PRO A 194 30.59 -8.47 24.72
CA PRO A 194 30.69 -7.28 23.87
C PRO A 194 30.51 -7.61 22.38
N LEU A 195 30.87 -8.83 21.93
CA LEU A 195 30.51 -9.31 20.59
C LEU A 195 29.00 -9.44 20.42
N LEU A 196 28.25 -9.93 21.41
CA LEU A 196 26.79 -10.01 21.35
C LEU A 196 26.14 -8.62 21.33
N ILE A 197 26.61 -7.70 22.17
CA ILE A 197 26.10 -6.31 22.17
C ILE A 197 26.42 -5.64 20.83
N GLY A 198 27.64 -5.81 20.31
CA GLY A 198 28.04 -5.34 18.99
C GLY A 198 27.20 -5.95 17.87
N LEU A 199 26.87 -7.25 17.96
CA LEU A 199 26.02 -7.96 17.01
C LEU A 199 24.58 -7.42 17.02
N VAL A 200 24.02 -7.15 18.21
CA VAL A 200 22.67 -6.57 18.35
C VAL A 200 22.62 -5.14 17.79
N ILE A 201 23.64 -4.32 18.07
CA ILE A 201 23.74 -2.97 17.51
C ILE A 201 23.89 -3.03 15.98
N LEU A 202 24.72 -3.93 15.47
CA LEU A 202 24.89 -4.15 14.02
C LEU A 202 23.57 -4.59 13.36
N LEU A 203 22.83 -5.50 13.99
CA LEU A 203 21.50 -5.94 13.54
C LEU A 203 20.51 -4.77 13.54
N LEU A 204 20.50 -3.94 14.57
CA LEU A 204 19.62 -2.77 14.64
C LEU A 204 19.94 -1.76 13.53
N ILE A 205 21.22 -1.49 13.29
CA ILE A 205 21.68 -0.63 12.19
C ILE A 205 21.27 -1.23 10.85
N LEU A 206 21.43 -2.54 10.66
CA LEU A 206 21.03 -3.24 9.44
C LEU A 206 19.51 -3.11 9.21
N VAL A 207 18.70 -3.31 10.25
CA VAL A 207 17.24 -3.13 10.18
C VAL A 207 16.87 -1.69 9.84
N LEU A 208 17.50 -0.70 10.46
CA LEU A 208 17.29 0.71 10.14
C LEU A 208 17.73 1.07 8.72
N MET A 209 18.83 0.49 8.22
CA MET A 209 19.26 0.65 6.84
C MET A 209 18.31 -0.04 5.86
N VAL A 210 17.76 -1.20 6.19
CA VAL A 210 16.73 -1.87 5.38
C VAL A 210 15.45 -1.06 5.40
N LEU A 211 14.98 -0.57 6.55
CA LEU A 211 13.78 0.28 6.65
C LEU A 211 13.99 1.62 5.93
N GLY A 212 15.15 2.25 6.09
CA GLY A 212 15.55 3.46 5.40
C GLY A 212 15.71 3.25 3.89
N GLY A 213 16.26 2.11 3.49
CA GLY A 213 16.39 1.67 2.10
C GLY A 213 15.04 1.33 1.48
N VAL A 214 14.14 0.67 2.21
CA VAL A 214 12.75 0.43 1.80
C VAL A 214 11.99 1.74 1.74
N TYR A 215 12.19 2.65 2.69
CA TYR A 215 11.59 3.98 2.68
C TYR A 215 12.11 4.81 1.50
N TRP A 216 13.42 4.82 1.25
CA TRP A 216 14.04 5.53 0.14
C TRP A 216 13.68 4.91 -1.21
N TYR A 217 13.71 3.58 -1.30
CA TYR A 217 13.23 2.83 -2.46
C TYR A 217 11.77 3.13 -2.69
N ARG A 218 10.89 3.06 -1.68
CA ARG A 218 9.49 3.49 -1.81
C ARG A 218 9.43 4.95 -2.23
N ARG A 219 10.13 5.86 -1.58
CA ARG A 219 10.13 7.30 -1.92
C ARG A 219 10.57 7.55 -3.35
N LYS A 220 11.58 6.85 -3.88
CA LYS A 220 12.08 6.94 -5.26
C LYS A 220 11.15 6.22 -6.25
N LYS A 221 10.60 5.07 -5.86
CA LYS A 221 9.59 4.26 -6.57
C LYS A 221 8.19 4.92 -6.52
N TYR A 222 7.97 5.93 -5.68
CA TYR A 222 6.75 6.75 -5.63
C TYR A 222 7.08 8.22 -5.92
N ALA A 223 8.33 8.55 -6.29
CA ALA A 223 8.73 9.90 -6.60
C ALA A 223 7.98 10.35 -7.84
N GLU A 224 7.31 11.48 -7.72
CA GLU A 224 6.63 12.12 -8.84
C GLU A 224 7.71 12.83 -9.66
N VAL A 225 7.94 12.34 -10.88
CA VAL A 225 8.81 13.00 -11.85
C VAL A 225 8.16 14.33 -12.21
N ARG A 226 8.81 15.44 -11.84
CA ARG A 226 8.41 16.79 -12.21
C ARG A 226 9.34 17.28 -13.32
N GLU A 227 8.80 17.50 -14.50
CA GLU A 227 9.55 18.10 -15.60
C GLU A 227 9.56 19.64 -15.49
N SER A 228 10.56 20.29 -16.08
CA SER A 228 10.79 21.74 -15.95
C SER A 228 9.58 22.58 -16.40
N TRP A 229 8.85 22.12 -17.42
CA TRP A 229 7.64 22.76 -17.95
C TRP A 229 6.47 22.77 -16.94
N GLU A 230 6.44 21.88 -15.95
CA GLU A 230 5.37 21.83 -14.94
C GLU A 230 5.38 23.04 -13.99
N LYS A 231 6.51 23.76 -13.89
CA LYS A 231 6.62 24.98 -13.08
C LYS A 231 6.04 26.21 -13.77
N GLU A 232 5.87 26.17 -15.08
CA GLU A 232 5.66 27.37 -15.91
C GLU A 232 4.21 27.48 -16.42
N TYR A 233 3.48 26.37 -16.63
CA TYR A 233 2.16 26.40 -17.30
C TYR A 233 1.10 25.38 -16.80
N GLY A 234 1.21 24.82 -15.60
CA GLY A 234 0.44 23.61 -15.22
C GLY A 234 -0.91 23.82 -14.51
N PRO A 235 -2.03 23.18 -14.96
CA PRO A 235 -3.20 22.91 -14.12
C PRO A 235 -2.84 21.98 -12.93
N HIS A 236 -3.70 21.88 -11.92
CA HIS A 236 -3.37 21.26 -10.63
C HIS A 236 -2.87 19.80 -10.77
N ARG A 237 -1.64 19.52 -10.34
CA ARG A 237 -1.11 18.14 -10.35
C ARG A 237 -1.73 17.32 -9.22
N TYR A 238 -2.48 16.29 -9.58
CA TYR A 238 -3.03 15.31 -8.64
C TYR A 238 -2.03 14.17 -8.38
N SER A 239 -1.94 13.74 -7.13
CA SER A 239 -1.22 12.49 -6.82
C SER A 239 -2.01 11.28 -7.32
N TYR A 240 -1.30 10.27 -7.84
CA TYR A 240 -1.93 9.03 -8.29
C TYR A 240 -2.78 8.37 -7.19
N LYS A 241 -2.32 8.44 -5.93
CA LYS A 241 -3.04 7.90 -4.77
C LYS A 241 -4.41 8.57 -4.59
N SER A 242 -4.50 9.87 -4.84
CA SER A 242 -5.76 10.61 -4.77
C SER A 242 -6.73 10.12 -5.84
N LEU A 243 -6.28 10.06 -7.10
CA LEU A 243 -7.12 9.60 -8.22
C LEU A 243 -7.51 8.14 -8.11
N TYR A 244 -6.60 7.29 -7.62
CA TYR A 244 -6.88 5.88 -7.34
C TYR A 244 -8.00 5.74 -6.30
N LYS A 245 -7.98 6.54 -5.22
CA LYS A 245 -9.08 6.55 -4.24
C LYS A 245 -10.38 7.10 -4.83
N ALA A 246 -10.30 8.22 -5.55
CA ALA A 246 -11.46 8.87 -6.15
C ALA A 246 -12.21 7.97 -7.13
N THR A 247 -11.48 7.15 -7.89
CA THR A 247 -12.02 6.18 -8.87
C THR A 247 -12.23 4.78 -8.28
N LYS A 248 -12.14 4.63 -6.95
CA LYS A 248 -12.24 3.34 -6.23
C LYS A 248 -11.29 2.25 -6.79
N GLY A 249 -10.13 2.64 -7.30
CA GLY A 249 -9.13 1.75 -7.88
C GLY A 249 -9.28 1.51 -9.38
N PHE A 250 -9.89 2.45 -10.11
CA PHE A 250 -10.16 2.30 -11.56
C PHE A 250 -11.01 1.05 -11.87
N VAL A 251 -12.03 0.79 -11.04
CA VAL A 251 -12.95 -0.34 -11.18
C VAL A 251 -13.74 -0.26 -12.49
N LYS A 252 -14.17 -1.41 -12.99
CA LYS A 252 -14.92 -1.50 -14.26
C LYS A 252 -16.25 -0.75 -14.20
N ASP A 253 -16.92 -0.75 -13.06
CA ASP A 253 -18.22 -0.07 -12.89
C ASP A 253 -18.11 1.46 -12.95
N ALA A 254 -16.91 2.00 -12.72
CA ALA A 254 -16.62 3.42 -12.86
C ALA A 254 -16.18 3.78 -14.30
N LEU A 255 -16.09 2.82 -15.22
CA LEU A 255 -15.68 3.07 -16.60
C LEU A 255 -16.82 3.78 -17.35
N VAL A 256 -16.57 5.03 -17.72
CA VAL A 256 -17.52 5.87 -18.47
C VAL A 256 -17.36 5.67 -19.97
N GLY A 257 -16.13 5.41 -20.42
CA GLY A 257 -15.84 5.25 -21.84
C GLY A 257 -14.47 4.62 -22.11
N LYS A 258 -14.35 4.00 -23.28
CA LYS A 258 -13.10 3.44 -23.80
C LYS A 258 -12.98 3.81 -25.27
N GLY A 259 -11.87 4.44 -25.64
CA GLY A 259 -11.57 4.83 -27.01
C GLY A 259 -10.11 4.57 -27.37
N GLY A 260 -9.70 5.01 -28.57
CA GLY A 260 -8.31 4.89 -29.06
C GLY A 260 -7.30 5.64 -28.17
N PHE A 261 -7.76 6.61 -27.40
CA PHE A 261 -6.94 7.44 -26.50
C PHE A 261 -6.95 6.95 -25.04
N GLY A 262 -7.47 5.75 -24.78
CA GLY A 262 -7.46 5.14 -23.45
C GLY A 262 -8.84 4.98 -22.82
N LYS A 263 -8.88 5.01 -21.48
CA LYS A 263 -10.08 4.72 -20.68
C LYS A 263 -10.44 5.89 -19.80
N VAL A 264 -11.72 6.24 -19.73
CA VAL A 264 -12.22 7.33 -18.89
C VAL A 264 -12.99 6.73 -17.71
N TYR A 265 -12.61 7.13 -16.50
CA TYR A 265 -13.23 6.66 -15.26
C TYR A 265 -13.92 7.81 -14.53
N GLN A 266 -15.14 7.58 -14.03
CA GLN A 266 -15.78 8.48 -13.10
C GLN A 266 -15.10 8.37 -11.73
N GLY A 267 -14.96 9.51 -11.06
CA GLY A 267 -14.50 9.54 -9.68
C GLY A 267 -15.13 10.68 -8.89
N THR A 268 -14.94 10.64 -7.58
CA THR A 268 -15.34 11.72 -6.67
C THR A 268 -14.15 12.10 -5.82
N LEU A 269 -13.75 13.38 -5.90
CA LEU A 269 -12.68 13.93 -5.05
C LEU A 269 -13.13 14.02 -3.59
N PRO A 270 -12.21 14.08 -2.61
CA PRO A 270 -12.57 14.27 -1.20
C PRO A 270 -13.42 15.52 -0.92
N SER A 271 -13.34 16.53 -1.79
CA SER A 271 -14.18 17.73 -1.74
C SER A 271 -15.63 17.49 -2.15
N GLY A 272 -16.00 16.29 -2.59
CA GLY A 272 -17.32 15.98 -3.17
C GLY A 272 -17.44 16.27 -4.66
N LYS A 273 -16.44 16.90 -5.29
CA LYS A 273 -16.48 17.20 -6.73
C LYS A 273 -16.39 15.93 -7.57
N HIS A 274 -17.35 15.73 -8.48
CA HIS A 274 -17.33 14.66 -9.47
C HIS A 274 -16.35 14.98 -10.60
N ILE A 275 -15.53 14.00 -10.96
CA ILE A 275 -14.45 14.13 -11.95
C ILE A 275 -14.48 12.99 -12.96
N ALA A 276 -14.00 13.27 -14.17
CA ALA A 276 -13.67 12.29 -15.18
C ALA A 276 -12.14 12.14 -15.24
N VAL A 277 -11.64 10.92 -15.07
CA VAL A 277 -10.20 10.60 -15.10
C VAL A 277 -9.91 9.81 -16.36
N LYS A 278 -9.36 10.48 -17.37
CA LYS A 278 -8.91 9.87 -18.64
C LYS A 278 -7.50 9.31 -18.45
N ARG A 279 -7.38 7.99 -18.43
CA ARG A 279 -6.12 7.24 -18.36
C ARG A 279 -5.70 6.86 -19.78
N LEU A 280 -4.65 7.50 -20.28
CA LEU A 280 -4.15 7.29 -21.64
C LEU A 280 -3.49 5.91 -21.78
N SER A 281 -3.58 5.32 -22.97
CA SER A 281 -3.03 3.99 -23.30
C SER A 281 -1.50 3.98 -23.40
N HIS A 282 -0.91 2.79 -23.26
CA HIS A 282 0.55 2.54 -23.14
C HIS A 282 1.38 2.75 -24.42
N ASP A 283 0.82 3.32 -25.50
CA ASP A 283 1.66 3.71 -26.63
C ASP A 283 2.43 4.99 -26.25
N ALA A 284 3.63 4.79 -25.71
CA ALA A 284 4.31 5.75 -24.85
C ALA A 284 4.58 7.09 -25.54
N GLU A 285 4.84 7.08 -26.84
CA GLU A 285 5.16 8.31 -27.58
C GLU A 285 3.90 9.10 -27.94
N GLN A 286 2.91 8.44 -28.55
CA GLN A 286 1.68 9.11 -28.97
C GLN A 286 0.85 9.57 -27.76
N GLY A 287 0.73 8.72 -26.73
CA GLY A 287 0.03 9.08 -25.49
C GLY A 287 0.68 10.25 -24.77
N MET A 288 2.02 10.35 -24.79
CA MET A 288 2.73 11.50 -24.21
C MET A 288 2.49 12.79 -25.01
N LYS A 289 2.56 12.72 -26.35
CA LYS A 289 2.27 13.89 -27.19
C LYS A 289 0.87 14.44 -26.93
N GLN A 290 -0.11 13.56 -26.82
CA GLN A 290 -1.50 13.94 -26.53
C GLN A 290 -1.67 14.50 -25.12
N PHE A 291 -1.04 13.86 -24.13
CA PHE A 291 -1.04 14.34 -22.76
C PHE A 291 -0.49 15.76 -22.66
N VAL A 292 0.66 16.02 -23.27
CA VAL A 292 1.29 17.34 -23.26
C VAL A 292 0.44 18.35 -24.02
N ALA A 293 -0.08 17.99 -25.20
CA ALA A 293 -0.96 18.86 -25.99
C ALA A 293 -2.18 19.32 -25.17
N GLU A 294 -2.89 18.40 -24.53
CA GLU A 294 -4.08 18.71 -23.75
C GLU A 294 -3.74 19.55 -22.50
N VAL A 295 -2.70 19.19 -21.73
CA VAL A 295 -2.30 19.94 -20.53
C VAL A 295 -1.87 21.38 -20.88
N VAL A 296 -1.08 21.54 -21.93
CA VAL A 296 -0.52 22.83 -22.34
C VAL A 296 -1.59 23.73 -22.97
N THR A 297 -2.44 23.18 -23.84
CA THR A 297 -3.50 23.98 -24.49
C THR A 297 -4.62 24.32 -23.53
N MET A 298 -5.10 23.37 -22.73
CA MET A 298 -6.25 23.61 -21.82
C MET A 298 -5.89 24.32 -20.52
N GLY A 299 -4.60 24.40 -20.15
CA GLY A 299 -4.17 24.99 -18.88
C GLY A 299 -4.69 26.42 -18.64
N ASN A 300 -4.88 27.21 -19.72
CA ASN A 300 -5.33 28.60 -19.66
C ASN A 300 -6.68 28.86 -20.35
N LEU A 301 -7.37 27.82 -20.85
CA LEU A 301 -8.63 27.99 -21.56
C LEU A 301 -9.81 27.99 -20.58
N GLN A 302 -10.62 29.03 -20.61
CA GLN A 302 -11.81 29.16 -19.77
C GLN A 302 -12.98 29.65 -20.61
N HIS A 303 -13.90 28.73 -20.89
CA HIS A 303 -15.12 29.04 -21.63
C HIS A 303 -16.23 28.07 -21.23
N ARG A 304 -17.47 28.55 -21.14
CA ARG A 304 -18.62 27.76 -20.66
C ARG A 304 -18.90 26.51 -21.51
N ASN A 305 -18.59 26.58 -22.81
CA ASN A 305 -18.78 25.48 -23.76
C ASN A 305 -17.51 24.64 -23.98
N LEU A 306 -16.54 24.70 -23.06
CA LEU A 306 -15.39 23.79 -23.01
C LEU A 306 -15.51 22.89 -21.79
N VAL A 307 -15.04 21.65 -21.89
CA VAL A 307 -14.91 20.75 -20.74
C VAL A 307 -13.73 21.21 -19.89
N PRO A 308 -13.94 21.65 -18.63
CA PRO A 308 -12.84 22.17 -17.81
C PRO A 308 -11.81 21.08 -17.48
N LEU A 309 -10.54 21.32 -17.82
CA LEU A 309 -9.42 20.52 -17.34
C LEU A 309 -9.06 20.96 -15.92
N LEU A 310 -9.31 20.11 -14.94
CA LEU A 310 -9.06 20.40 -13.53
C LEU A 310 -7.60 20.13 -13.14
N GLY A 311 -6.92 19.25 -13.87
CA GLY A 311 -5.57 18.85 -13.55
C GLY A 311 -5.11 17.59 -14.27
N TYR A 312 -3.97 17.09 -13.83
CA TYR A 312 -3.35 15.90 -14.40
C TYR A 312 -2.59 15.09 -13.36
N CYS A 313 -2.24 13.85 -13.68
CA CYS A 313 -1.31 13.03 -12.93
C CYS A 313 -0.39 12.28 -13.89
N ARG A 314 0.93 12.40 -13.65
CA ARG A 314 1.96 11.67 -14.38
C ARG A 314 2.77 10.82 -13.39
N ARG A 315 2.84 9.49 -13.61
CA ARG A 315 3.62 8.59 -12.74
C ARG A 315 3.97 7.28 -13.42
N LYS A 316 5.27 7.02 -13.68
CA LYS A 316 5.78 5.72 -14.21
C LYS A 316 5.00 5.17 -15.40
N GLY A 317 4.79 5.99 -16.43
CA GLY A 317 4.00 5.60 -17.61
C GLY A 317 2.49 5.75 -17.43
N GLU A 318 2.00 6.04 -16.23
CA GLU A 318 0.61 6.49 -16.03
C GLU A 318 0.50 7.95 -16.45
N LEU A 319 -0.33 8.20 -17.47
CA LEU A 319 -0.72 9.52 -17.94
C LEU A 319 -2.22 9.66 -17.73
N LEU A 320 -2.61 10.53 -16.79
CA LEU A 320 -3.99 10.71 -16.35
C LEU A 320 -4.36 12.17 -16.48
N LEU A 321 -5.45 12.45 -17.17
CA LEU A 321 -6.05 13.78 -17.25
C LEU A 321 -7.31 13.80 -16.40
N VAL A 322 -7.51 14.89 -15.66
CA VAL A 322 -8.60 15.05 -14.71
C VAL A 322 -9.46 16.22 -15.16
N SER A 323 -10.66 15.93 -15.60
CA SER A 323 -11.63 16.93 -16.06
C SER A 323 -12.88 16.90 -15.21
N GLU A 324 -13.70 17.92 -15.34
CA GLU A 324 -15.04 17.91 -14.75
C GLU A 324 -15.89 16.78 -15.35
N TYR A 325 -16.66 16.09 -14.51
CA TYR A 325 -17.52 15.00 -14.97
C TYR A 325 -18.78 15.56 -15.64
N MET A 326 -19.08 15.05 -16.84
CA MET A 326 -20.26 15.41 -17.62
C MET A 326 -21.30 14.30 -17.47
N PRO A 327 -22.40 14.53 -16.72
CA PRO A 327 -23.31 13.46 -16.31
C PRO A 327 -24.10 12.86 -17.45
N ASN A 328 -24.35 13.63 -18.51
CA ASN A 328 -25.13 13.18 -19.65
C ASN A 328 -24.27 12.57 -20.76
N GLY A 329 -22.97 12.33 -20.54
CA GLY A 329 -22.12 11.63 -21.50
C GLY A 329 -21.83 12.44 -22.77
N SER A 330 -21.51 11.75 -23.86
CA SER A 330 -21.15 12.34 -25.15
C SER A 330 -22.33 12.34 -26.13
N LEU A 331 -22.38 13.33 -27.04
CA LEU A 331 -23.50 13.53 -27.96
C LEU A 331 -23.71 12.34 -28.91
N ASP A 332 -22.64 11.67 -29.32
CA ASP A 332 -22.69 10.49 -30.20
C ASP A 332 -23.53 9.34 -29.61
N GLN A 333 -23.61 9.24 -28.28
CA GLN A 333 -24.45 8.26 -27.58
C GLN A 333 -25.95 8.49 -27.79
N TYR A 334 -26.36 9.71 -28.13
CA TYR A 334 -27.75 10.06 -28.39
C TYR A 334 -28.09 10.05 -29.88
N LEU A 335 -27.09 10.33 -30.74
CA LEU A 335 -27.27 10.33 -32.19
C LEU A 335 -27.29 8.90 -32.75
N PHE A 336 -26.36 8.05 -32.32
CA PHE A 336 -26.11 6.76 -32.98
C PHE A 336 -26.49 5.53 -32.17
N HIS A 337 -26.79 5.67 -30.88
CA HIS A 337 -27.23 4.55 -30.05
C HIS A 337 -28.68 4.76 -29.61
N ASP A 338 -29.47 3.69 -29.65
CA ASP A 338 -30.90 3.74 -29.30
C ASP A 338 -31.16 3.60 -27.78
N GLN A 339 -30.10 3.66 -26.97
CA GLN A 339 -30.21 3.52 -25.51
C GLN A 339 -30.76 4.79 -24.84
N ASN A 340 -30.55 5.95 -25.47
CA ASN A 340 -31.00 7.24 -24.96
C ASN A 340 -32.04 7.84 -25.91
N PRO A 341 -33.04 8.59 -25.41
CA PRO A 341 -33.95 9.33 -26.25
C PRO A 341 -33.17 10.35 -27.10
N SER A 342 -33.46 10.39 -28.40
CA SER A 342 -32.81 11.34 -29.31
C SER A 342 -33.06 12.78 -28.87
N PRO A 343 -32.07 13.69 -28.94
CA PRO A 343 -32.28 15.08 -28.61
C PRO A 343 -33.23 15.71 -29.62
N SER A 344 -34.12 16.58 -29.13
CA SER A 344 -35.02 17.35 -29.98
C SER A 344 -34.21 18.28 -30.90
N TRP A 345 -34.84 18.77 -31.97
CA TRP A 345 -34.19 19.74 -32.85
C TRP A 345 -33.69 20.97 -32.09
N PHE A 346 -34.48 21.48 -31.13
CA PHE A 346 -34.10 22.62 -30.30
C PHE A 346 -32.83 22.34 -29.48
N GLN A 347 -32.70 21.14 -28.92
CA GLN A 347 -31.48 20.74 -28.20
C GLN A 347 -30.30 20.63 -29.16
N ARG A 348 -30.48 20.03 -30.34
CA ARG A 348 -29.42 19.91 -31.36
C ARG A 348 -28.92 21.29 -31.79
N ILE A 349 -29.79 22.22 -32.15
CA ILE A 349 -29.37 23.57 -32.56
C ILE A 349 -28.70 24.34 -31.42
N SER A 350 -29.13 24.14 -30.17
CA SER A 350 -28.46 24.71 -28.99
C SER A 350 -27.02 24.19 -28.88
N ILE A 351 -26.84 22.87 -28.98
CA ILE A 351 -25.52 22.24 -28.94
C ILE A 351 -24.63 22.73 -30.08
N LEU A 352 -25.17 22.87 -31.30
CA LEU A 352 -24.40 23.41 -32.43
C LEU A 352 -23.92 24.85 -32.16
N LYS A 353 -24.78 25.69 -31.57
CA LYS A 353 -24.41 27.06 -31.16
C LYS A 353 -23.37 27.08 -30.04
N ASP A 354 -23.50 26.20 -29.07
CA ASP A 354 -22.55 26.03 -27.97
C ASP A 354 -21.14 25.69 -28.48
N ILE A 355 -21.05 24.71 -29.39
CA ILE A 355 -19.77 24.28 -29.96
C ILE A 355 -19.21 25.32 -30.94
N ALA A 356 -20.06 26.03 -31.69
CA ALA A 356 -19.63 27.18 -32.48
C ALA A 356 -19.01 28.28 -31.59
N SER A 357 -19.63 28.57 -30.43
CA SER A 357 -19.12 29.52 -29.44
C SER A 357 -17.77 29.09 -28.88
N ALA A 358 -17.61 27.80 -28.56
CA ALA A 358 -16.34 27.24 -28.12
C ALA A 358 -15.23 27.43 -29.14
N LEU A 359 -15.47 27.05 -30.40
CA LEU A 359 -14.48 27.16 -31.47
C LEU A 359 -14.14 28.62 -31.79
N ASN A 360 -15.13 29.52 -31.80
CA ASN A 360 -14.88 30.94 -31.97
C ASN A 360 -13.96 31.48 -30.87
N TYR A 361 -14.17 31.07 -29.61
CA TYR A 361 -13.27 31.40 -28.51
C TYR A 361 -11.86 30.85 -28.73
N LEU A 362 -11.70 29.59 -29.15
CA LEU A 362 -10.38 29.02 -29.43
C LEU A 362 -9.65 29.76 -30.56
N HIS A 363 -10.37 30.17 -31.61
CA HIS A 363 -9.79 30.79 -32.80
C HIS A 363 -9.49 32.27 -32.64
N THR A 364 -10.25 32.99 -31.82
CA THR A 364 -10.19 34.47 -31.73
C THR A 364 -10.00 35.00 -30.32
N GLY A 365 -10.48 34.28 -29.30
CA GLY A 365 -10.42 34.68 -27.90
C GLY A 365 -9.20 34.14 -27.14
N ALA A 366 -8.67 32.99 -27.53
CA ALA A 366 -7.45 32.42 -26.95
C ALA A 366 -6.20 33.09 -27.55
N ASN A 367 -5.18 33.30 -26.72
CA ASN A 367 -3.91 33.88 -27.14
C ASN A 367 -2.71 33.03 -26.64
N PRO A 368 -1.95 32.39 -27.53
CA PRO A 368 -2.20 32.30 -28.98
C PRO A 368 -3.46 31.49 -29.30
N ALA A 369 -3.99 31.65 -30.52
CA ALA A 369 -5.17 30.91 -30.98
C ALA A 369 -4.91 29.39 -30.91
N VAL A 370 -5.95 28.62 -30.64
CA VAL A 370 -5.87 27.16 -30.48
C VAL A 370 -6.66 26.49 -31.60
N LEU A 371 -6.03 25.53 -32.27
CA LEU A 371 -6.66 24.63 -33.23
C LEU A 371 -7.01 23.32 -32.52
N HIS A 372 -8.26 22.87 -32.59
CA HIS A 372 -8.71 21.67 -31.88
C HIS A 372 -8.36 20.38 -32.62
N ARG A 373 -8.54 20.34 -33.95
CA ARG A 373 -8.15 19.24 -34.86
C ARG A 373 -8.88 17.89 -34.70
N ASP A 374 -9.91 17.82 -33.86
CA ASP A 374 -10.70 16.59 -33.64
C ASP A 374 -12.15 16.91 -33.23
N ILE A 375 -12.80 17.83 -33.95
CA ILE A 375 -14.21 18.15 -33.73
C ILE A 375 -15.09 17.03 -34.26
N LYS A 376 -15.90 16.43 -33.38
CA LYS A 376 -16.85 15.35 -33.69
C LYS A 376 -17.84 15.13 -32.55
N ALA A 377 -18.98 14.49 -32.82
CA ALA A 377 -19.99 14.23 -31.80
C ALA A 377 -19.49 13.47 -30.56
N SER A 378 -18.51 12.57 -30.68
CA SER A 378 -17.97 11.83 -29.52
C SER A 378 -17.09 12.68 -28.60
N ASN A 379 -16.64 13.84 -29.07
CA ASN A 379 -15.83 14.79 -28.30
C ASN A 379 -16.69 15.95 -27.74
N VAL A 380 -18.00 15.95 -28.01
CA VAL A 380 -18.96 16.90 -27.45
C VAL A 380 -19.66 16.25 -26.27
N MET A 381 -19.33 16.72 -25.07
CA MET A 381 -19.93 16.26 -23.83
C MET A 381 -21.16 17.10 -23.48
N LEU A 382 -22.13 16.49 -22.79
CA LEU A 382 -23.34 17.15 -22.34
C LEU A 382 -23.31 17.33 -20.82
N ASP A 383 -23.45 18.57 -20.37
CA ASP A 383 -23.58 18.85 -18.94
C ASP A 383 -24.99 18.52 -18.42
N SER A 384 -25.25 18.77 -17.13
CA SER A 384 -26.52 18.45 -16.48
C SER A 384 -27.75 19.09 -17.12
N GLU A 385 -27.57 20.20 -17.82
CA GLU A 385 -28.64 20.95 -18.51
C GLU A 385 -28.70 20.62 -20.01
N TYR A 386 -27.93 19.62 -20.47
CA TYR A 386 -27.77 19.24 -21.87
C TYR A 386 -27.12 20.32 -22.74
N ASN A 387 -26.36 21.25 -22.15
CA ASN A 387 -25.55 22.19 -22.92
C ASN A 387 -24.32 21.47 -23.49
N GLY A 388 -23.90 21.87 -24.69
CA GLY A 388 -22.75 21.31 -25.37
C GLY A 388 -21.42 21.83 -24.79
N ARG A 389 -20.50 20.90 -24.50
CA ARG A 389 -19.12 21.21 -24.06
C ARG A 389 -18.11 20.44 -24.88
N LEU A 390 -17.26 21.17 -25.59
CA LEU A 390 -16.18 20.59 -26.39
C LEU A 390 -15.06 20.09 -25.47
N GLY A 391 -14.67 18.83 -25.63
CA GLY A 391 -13.58 18.20 -24.90
C GLY A 391 -12.62 17.46 -25.83
N ASP A 392 -11.65 16.76 -25.23
CA ASP A 392 -10.57 16.02 -25.91
C ASP A 392 -9.63 16.89 -26.74
N PHE A 393 -8.72 17.56 -26.04
CA PHE A 393 -7.70 18.42 -26.63
C PHE A 393 -6.39 17.68 -26.90
N GLY A 394 -6.41 16.34 -26.92
CA GLY A 394 -5.21 15.53 -27.15
C GLY A 394 -4.55 15.77 -28.51
N MET A 395 -5.29 16.30 -29.49
CA MET A 395 -4.76 16.64 -30.81
C MET A 395 -4.56 18.14 -31.01
N ALA A 396 -4.94 18.95 -30.01
CA ALA A 396 -4.95 20.39 -30.10
C ALA A 396 -3.54 20.97 -30.25
N LYS A 397 -3.45 22.14 -30.86
CA LYS A 397 -2.19 22.84 -31.09
C LYS A 397 -2.39 24.34 -31.06
N PHE A 398 -1.43 25.08 -30.50
CA PHE A 398 -1.37 26.52 -30.73
C PHE A 398 -1.10 26.80 -32.20
N GLN A 399 -1.85 27.75 -32.75
CA GLN A 399 -1.57 28.30 -34.05
C GLN A 399 -0.30 29.13 -33.96
N ASP A 400 0.71 28.75 -34.74
CA ASP A 400 1.95 29.49 -34.86
C ASP A 400 1.95 30.22 -36.21
N PRO A 401 1.85 31.57 -36.23
CA PRO A 401 1.88 32.35 -37.46
C PRO A 401 3.18 32.22 -38.26
N GLN A 402 4.26 31.75 -37.63
CA GLN A 402 5.61 31.66 -38.21
C GLN A 402 6.02 30.23 -38.56
N ALA A 403 5.23 29.22 -38.16
CA ALA A 403 5.53 27.83 -38.48
C ALA A 403 5.24 27.51 -39.95
N ASN A 404 6.15 26.75 -40.57
CA ASN A 404 5.89 26.11 -41.86
C ASN A 404 4.67 25.19 -41.72
N LEU A 405 3.53 25.60 -42.29
CA LEU A 405 2.25 24.88 -42.20
C LEU A 405 2.40 23.41 -42.68
N SER A 406 3.25 23.17 -43.68
CA SER A 406 3.58 21.86 -44.27
C SER A 406 4.37 20.88 -43.37
N ALA A 407 4.90 21.30 -42.21
CA ALA A 407 5.65 20.42 -41.31
C ALA A 407 4.79 19.81 -40.19
N THR A 408 3.47 20.04 -40.18
CA THR A 408 2.57 19.45 -39.18
C THR A 408 2.03 18.09 -39.62
N ALA A 409 2.12 17.09 -38.75
CA ALA A 409 1.51 15.78 -38.99
C ALA A 409 0.01 15.93 -39.25
N ALA A 410 -0.47 15.37 -40.36
CA ALA A 410 -1.89 15.25 -40.67
C ALA A 410 -2.51 14.25 -39.69
N VAL A 411 -3.26 14.78 -38.71
CA VAL A 411 -3.92 14.00 -37.67
C VAL A 411 -5.36 14.50 -37.54
N GLY A 412 -6.28 13.58 -37.27
CA GLY A 412 -7.70 13.85 -37.07
C GLY A 412 -8.51 12.59 -37.28
N THR A 413 -9.83 12.70 -37.17
CA THR A 413 -10.74 11.57 -37.44
C THR A 413 -11.12 11.53 -38.92
N ILE A 414 -10.96 10.38 -39.56
CA ILE A 414 -11.36 10.16 -40.97
C ILE A 414 -12.83 10.55 -41.15
N GLY A 415 -13.12 11.34 -42.18
CA GLY A 415 -14.45 11.90 -42.47
C GLY A 415 -14.64 13.33 -41.96
N TYR A 416 -13.84 13.79 -40.98
CA TYR A 416 -13.84 15.17 -40.48
C TYR A 416 -12.61 15.97 -40.96
N MET A 417 -11.57 15.30 -41.45
CA MET A 417 -10.35 15.94 -41.92
C MET A 417 -10.61 16.70 -43.23
N ALA A 418 -10.23 17.98 -43.23
CA ALA A 418 -10.26 18.81 -44.43
C ALA A 418 -9.30 18.27 -45.51
N PRO A 419 -9.65 18.37 -46.80
CA PRO A 419 -8.86 17.79 -47.90
C PRO A 419 -7.45 18.40 -48.00
N GLU A 420 -7.30 19.68 -47.68
CA GLU A 420 -6.02 20.38 -47.73
C GLU A 420 -5.08 20.04 -46.57
N LEU A 421 -5.54 19.36 -45.51
CA LEU A 421 -4.75 19.06 -44.32
C LEU A 421 -3.42 18.35 -44.64
N ILE A 422 -3.42 17.49 -45.66
CA ILE A 422 -2.23 16.73 -46.10
C ILE A 422 -1.26 17.60 -46.92
N ARG A 423 -1.79 18.62 -47.62
CA ARG A 423 -1.02 19.45 -48.55
C ARG A 423 -0.45 20.69 -47.86
N THR A 424 -1.29 21.37 -47.10
CA THR A 424 -0.99 22.68 -46.51
C THR A 424 -0.93 22.63 -44.99
N GLY A 425 -1.22 21.50 -44.34
CA GLY A 425 -1.23 21.41 -42.88
C GLY A 425 -2.49 22.01 -42.24
N THR A 426 -2.46 22.17 -40.92
CA THR A 426 -3.62 22.57 -40.12
C THR A 426 -3.74 24.09 -39.99
N SER A 427 -4.97 24.59 -40.02
CA SER A 427 -5.33 26.00 -39.87
C SER A 427 -6.71 26.15 -39.21
N LYS A 428 -7.17 27.38 -38.97
CA LYS A 428 -8.53 27.62 -38.43
C LYS A 428 -9.59 27.05 -39.38
N GLU A 429 -9.35 27.16 -40.68
CA GLU A 429 -10.22 26.68 -41.75
C GLU A 429 -10.36 25.15 -41.71
N THR A 430 -9.34 24.42 -41.25
CA THR A 430 -9.43 22.96 -41.05
C THR A 430 -10.37 22.58 -39.91
N ASP A 431 -10.43 23.38 -38.83
CA ASP A 431 -11.41 23.21 -37.76
C ASP A 431 -12.83 23.60 -38.24
N VAL A 432 -12.95 24.65 -39.07
CA VAL A 432 -14.24 25.05 -39.67
C VAL A 432 -14.79 23.94 -40.55
N TYR A 433 -13.95 23.27 -41.34
CA TYR A 433 -14.38 22.10 -42.13
C TYR A 433 -14.90 20.99 -41.23
N ALA A 434 -14.15 20.60 -40.19
CA ALA A 434 -14.58 19.57 -39.25
C ALA A 434 -15.88 19.96 -38.53
N PHE A 435 -16.06 21.25 -38.20
CA PHE A 435 -17.32 21.77 -37.68
C PHE A 435 -18.47 21.68 -38.70
N GLY A 436 -18.21 21.94 -39.99
CA GLY A 436 -19.17 21.76 -41.06
C GLY A 436 -19.65 20.31 -41.16
N VAL A 437 -18.73 19.35 -41.09
CA VAL A 437 -19.06 17.91 -41.01
C VAL A 437 -19.88 17.62 -39.75
N PHE A 438 -19.54 18.21 -38.61
CA PHE A 438 -20.28 18.08 -37.37
C PHE A 438 -21.72 18.65 -37.45
N LEU A 439 -21.93 19.79 -38.13
CA LEU A 439 -23.28 20.31 -38.41
C LEU A 439 -24.13 19.29 -39.16
N LEU A 440 -23.56 18.67 -40.21
CA LEU A 440 -24.23 17.64 -41.00
C LEU A 440 -24.46 16.37 -40.18
N GLU A 441 -23.48 15.95 -39.38
CA GLU A 441 -23.56 14.78 -38.50
C GLU A 441 -24.75 14.89 -37.55
N VAL A 442 -24.85 16.02 -36.83
CA VAL A 442 -25.92 16.28 -35.86
C VAL A 442 -27.27 16.43 -36.54
N THR A 443 -27.33 17.04 -37.72
CA THR A 443 -28.61 17.29 -38.42
C THR A 443 -29.15 16.03 -39.11
N CYS A 444 -28.26 15.22 -39.68
CA CYS A 444 -28.63 13.99 -40.38
C CYS A 444 -28.73 12.77 -39.45
N GLY A 445 -28.16 12.84 -38.24
CA GLY A 445 -28.09 11.69 -37.34
C GLY A 445 -27.25 10.54 -37.91
N ARG A 446 -26.28 10.86 -38.77
CA ARG A 446 -25.44 9.90 -39.49
C ARG A 446 -23.96 10.21 -39.31
N ARG A 447 -23.15 9.16 -39.18
CA ARG A 447 -21.69 9.31 -39.09
C ARG A 447 -21.14 9.84 -40.44
N PRO A 448 -20.04 10.61 -40.46
CA PRO A 448 -19.52 11.17 -41.71
C PRO A 448 -19.08 10.12 -42.74
N PHE A 449 -18.71 8.94 -42.27
CA PHE A 449 -18.33 7.80 -43.08
C PHE A 449 -19.00 6.52 -42.58
N GLU A 450 -19.73 5.85 -43.46
CA GLU A 450 -20.43 4.60 -43.15
C GLU A 450 -20.23 3.58 -44.28
N PRO A 451 -19.30 2.62 -44.12
CA PRO A 451 -18.88 1.73 -45.21
C PRO A 451 -19.99 0.80 -45.70
N GLN A 452 -21.01 0.55 -44.86
CA GLN A 452 -22.16 -0.30 -45.18
C GLN A 452 -23.15 0.34 -46.15
N PHE A 453 -23.08 1.66 -46.36
CA PHE A 453 -23.96 2.35 -47.31
C PHE A 453 -23.42 2.27 -48.74
N PRO A 454 -24.32 2.36 -49.76
CA PRO A 454 -23.91 2.49 -51.15
C PRO A 454 -22.92 3.64 -51.36
N VAL A 455 -22.06 3.54 -52.39
CA VAL A 455 -20.99 4.53 -52.67
C VAL A 455 -21.51 5.97 -52.68
N GLN A 456 -22.74 6.18 -53.15
CA GLN A 456 -23.42 7.48 -53.22
C GLN A 456 -23.77 8.06 -51.84
N LYS A 457 -23.97 7.20 -50.83
CA LYS A 457 -24.36 7.56 -49.45
C LYS A 457 -23.25 7.34 -48.41
N LYS A 458 -22.11 6.80 -48.85
CA LYS A 458 -20.98 6.40 -47.98
C LYS A 458 -20.33 7.57 -47.27
N TYR A 459 -20.28 8.73 -47.93
CA TYR A 459 -19.69 9.97 -47.43
C TYR A 459 -20.78 11.03 -47.24
N LEU A 460 -20.92 11.49 -46.00
CA LEU A 460 -22.04 12.35 -45.59
C LEU A 460 -22.07 13.67 -46.37
N VAL A 461 -20.95 14.39 -46.46
CA VAL A 461 -20.85 15.68 -47.17
C VAL A 461 -21.29 15.56 -48.63
N LYS A 462 -20.74 14.54 -49.32
CA LYS A 462 -21.08 14.26 -50.72
C LYS A 462 -22.57 13.95 -50.88
N TRP A 463 -23.11 13.07 -50.04
CA TRP A 463 -24.51 12.68 -50.10
C TRP A 463 -25.46 13.87 -49.87
N VAL A 464 -25.17 14.72 -48.89
CA VAL A 464 -25.99 15.91 -48.60
C VAL A 464 -25.95 16.90 -49.78
N CYS A 465 -24.78 17.13 -50.38
CA CYS A 465 -24.67 17.99 -51.56
C CYS A 465 -25.46 17.43 -52.76
N GLU A 466 -25.38 16.13 -53.04
CA GLU A 466 -26.15 15.50 -54.11
C GLU A 466 -27.67 15.61 -53.86
N CYS A 467 -28.13 15.44 -52.62
CA CYS A 467 -29.55 15.69 -52.29
C CYS A 467 -29.92 17.16 -52.52
N TRP A 468 -29.02 18.10 -52.26
CA TRP A 468 -29.29 19.51 -52.56
C TRP A 468 -29.44 19.77 -54.06
N LYS A 469 -28.56 19.19 -54.90
CA LYS A 469 -28.67 19.26 -56.37
C LYS A 469 -29.99 18.71 -56.90
N HIS A 470 -30.53 17.68 -56.24
CA HIS A 470 -31.81 17.05 -56.61
C HIS A 470 -33.03 17.66 -55.90
N ALA A 471 -32.88 18.83 -55.26
CA ALA A 471 -33.96 19.49 -54.51
C ALA A 471 -34.59 18.61 -53.40
N SER A 472 -33.83 17.65 -52.88
CA SER A 472 -34.23 16.72 -51.81
C SER A 472 -33.46 16.92 -50.51
N LEU A 473 -32.88 18.10 -50.29
CA LEU A 473 -32.01 18.41 -49.15
C LEU A 473 -32.64 18.04 -47.79
N LEU A 474 -33.91 18.34 -47.59
CA LEU A 474 -34.64 18.05 -46.35
C LEU A 474 -34.83 16.55 -46.07
N GLU A 475 -34.70 15.67 -47.07
CA GLU A 475 -34.75 14.22 -46.89
C GLU A 475 -33.51 13.68 -46.16
N THR A 476 -32.44 14.49 -46.08
CA THR A 476 -31.21 14.10 -45.39
C THR A 476 -31.31 14.19 -43.87
N ARG A 477 -32.32 14.92 -43.35
CA ARG A 477 -32.50 15.13 -41.92
C ARG A 477 -32.74 13.81 -41.19
N ASP A 478 -32.30 13.75 -39.94
CA ASP A 478 -32.53 12.60 -39.09
C ASP A 478 -34.04 12.29 -38.96
N PRO A 479 -34.49 11.08 -39.33
CA PRO A 479 -35.89 10.68 -39.17
C PRO A 479 -36.40 10.76 -37.72
N LYS A 480 -35.50 10.67 -36.73
CA LYS A 480 -35.82 10.76 -35.29
C LYS A 480 -36.27 12.15 -34.86
N LEU A 481 -36.06 13.19 -35.66
CA LEU A 481 -36.44 14.57 -35.34
C LEU A 481 -37.95 14.85 -35.47
N GLY A 482 -38.72 13.96 -36.09
CA GLY A 482 -40.16 14.12 -36.27
C GLY A 482 -40.53 15.18 -37.33
N ARG A 483 -41.84 15.33 -37.58
CA ARG A 483 -42.37 16.21 -38.64
C ARG A 483 -42.56 17.67 -38.23
N GLU A 484 -42.51 17.97 -36.94
CA GLU A 484 -42.80 19.29 -36.36
C GLU A 484 -41.63 20.28 -36.46
N VAL A 485 -40.48 19.85 -36.98
CA VAL A 485 -39.29 20.70 -37.12
C VAL A 485 -39.46 21.72 -38.24
N LEU A 486 -39.11 22.99 -37.94
CA LEU A 486 -39.06 24.09 -38.90
C LEU A 486 -38.11 23.75 -40.06
N SER A 487 -38.68 23.49 -41.24
CA SER A 487 -37.93 23.04 -42.41
C SER A 487 -36.88 24.07 -42.85
N GLU A 488 -37.16 25.36 -42.70
CA GLU A 488 -36.22 26.45 -43.02
C GLU A 488 -34.95 26.43 -42.16
N GLU A 489 -35.06 26.14 -40.86
CA GLU A 489 -33.91 26.14 -39.96
C GLU A 489 -33.00 24.93 -40.23
N VAL A 490 -33.60 23.76 -40.46
CA VAL A 490 -32.86 22.55 -40.88
C VAL A 490 -32.15 22.78 -42.20
N GLU A 491 -32.84 23.35 -43.19
CA GLU A 491 -32.26 23.65 -44.49
C GLU A 491 -31.08 24.62 -44.38
N MET A 492 -31.22 25.68 -43.57
CA MET A 492 -30.14 26.63 -43.29
C MET A 492 -28.93 25.93 -42.67
N VAL A 493 -29.13 25.06 -41.66
CA VAL A 493 -28.02 24.34 -41.02
C VAL A 493 -27.32 23.39 -41.98
N LEU A 494 -28.08 22.69 -42.84
CA LEU A 494 -27.51 21.81 -43.87
C LEU A 494 -26.68 22.59 -44.89
N LYS A 495 -27.20 23.72 -45.39
CA LYS A 495 -26.47 24.62 -46.29
C LYS A 495 -25.21 25.18 -45.61
N LEU A 496 -25.30 25.64 -44.37
CA LEU A 496 -24.15 26.10 -43.61
C LEU A 496 -23.10 25.00 -43.44
N GLY A 497 -23.52 23.77 -43.16
CA GLY A 497 -22.64 22.61 -43.13
C GLY A 497 -21.85 22.46 -44.43
N LEU A 498 -22.54 22.52 -45.57
CA LEU A 498 -21.93 22.44 -46.90
C LEU A 498 -20.97 23.61 -47.18
N LEU A 499 -21.33 24.83 -46.77
CA LEU A 499 -20.50 26.03 -46.90
C LEU A 499 -19.22 25.92 -46.05
N CYS A 500 -19.32 25.44 -44.81
CA CYS A 500 -18.17 25.18 -43.95
C CYS A 500 -17.26 24.06 -44.52
N THR A 501 -17.82 23.09 -45.24
CA THR A 501 -17.07 22.01 -45.90
C THR A 501 -16.61 22.34 -47.32
N ASN A 502 -16.54 23.62 -47.70
CA ASN A 502 -16.05 24.00 -49.03
C ASN A 502 -14.60 23.53 -49.25
N ASP A 503 -14.28 22.96 -50.41
CA ASP A 503 -12.94 22.50 -50.76
C ASP A 503 -11.90 23.64 -50.81
N VAL A 504 -12.34 24.88 -51.02
CA VAL A 504 -11.50 26.08 -50.98
C VAL A 504 -11.53 26.67 -49.56
N PRO A 505 -10.44 26.59 -48.77
CA PRO A 505 -10.42 27.02 -47.37
C PRO A 505 -10.85 28.48 -47.18
N GLU A 506 -10.43 29.37 -48.08
CA GLU A 506 -10.72 30.80 -48.04
C GLU A 506 -12.19 31.13 -48.34
N SER A 507 -12.94 30.18 -48.89
CA SER A 507 -14.39 30.31 -49.12
C SER A 507 -15.23 29.86 -47.92
N ARG A 508 -14.59 29.33 -46.87
CA ARG A 508 -15.27 28.92 -45.64
C ARG A 508 -15.48 30.15 -44.73
N PRO A 509 -16.61 30.24 -44.03
CA PRO A 509 -16.85 31.31 -43.07
C PRO A 509 -15.96 31.15 -41.83
N ASP A 510 -15.57 32.24 -41.19
CA ASP A 510 -14.98 32.16 -39.86
C ASP A 510 -16.02 31.74 -38.81
N MET A 511 -15.56 31.26 -37.65
CA MET A 511 -16.48 30.78 -36.60
C MET A 511 -17.39 31.89 -36.04
N GLY A 512 -17.01 33.16 -36.14
CA GLY A 512 -17.85 34.30 -35.77
C GLY A 512 -19.01 34.48 -36.74
N GLN A 513 -18.78 34.36 -38.05
CA GLN A 513 -19.80 34.35 -39.09
C GLN A 513 -20.74 33.15 -38.92
N VAL A 514 -20.18 31.94 -38.70
CA VAL A 514 -20.96 30.73 -38.41
C VAL A 514 -21.93 30.94 -37.25
N MET A 515 -21.49 31.58 -36.16
CA MET A 515 -22.35 31.90 -35.03
C MET A 515 -23.48 32.88 -35.40
N GLN A 516 -23.22 33.87 -36.26
CA GLN A 516 -24.23 34.81 -36.73
C GLN A 516 -25.30 34.12 -37.59
N TYR A 517 -24.89 33.20 -38.47
CA TYR A 517 -25.78 32.40 -39.29
C TYR A 517 -26.64 31.45 -38.45
N LEU A 518 -26.02 30.67 -37.55
CA LEU A 518 -26.75 29.77 -36.63
C LEU A 518 -27.74 30.53 -35.73
N SER A 519 -27.40 31.76 -35.33
CA SER A 519 -28.28 32.62 -34.53
C SER A 519 -29.34 33.35 -35.35
N ARG A 520 -29.38 33.16 -36.67
CA ARG A 520 -30.25 33.87 -37.62
C ARG A 520 -30.13 35.40 -37.54
N LYS A 521 -28.98 35.91 -37.09
CA LYS A 521 -28.68 37.35 -37.04
C LYS A 521 -28.25 37.86 -38.42
N GLN A 522 -27.70 36.98 -39.24
CA GLN A 522 -27.33 37.24 -40.62
C GLN A 522 -27.86 36.09 -41.48
N PRO A 523 -28.41 36.34 -42.68
CA PRO A 523 -28.72 35.28 -43.64
C PRO A 523 -27.41 34.68 -44.19
N LEU A 524 -27.48 33.43 -44.64
CA LEU A 524 -26.38 32.84 -45.40
C LEU A 524 -26.10 33.67 -46.66
N PRO A 525 -24.85 33.69 -47.16
CA PRO A 525 -24.58 34.25 -48.49
C PRO A 525 -25.40 33.52 -49.55
N ASP A 526 -25.61 34.14 -50.70
CA ASP A 526 -26.26 33.47 -51.83
C ASP A 526 -25.25 32.52 -52.50
N PHE A 527 -25.56 31.23 -52.48
CA PHE A 527 -24.74 30.17 -53.10
C PHE A 527 -25.59 28.97 -53.49
N SER A 528 -25.11 28.19 -54.45
CA SER A 528 -25.79 27.03 -55.00
C SER A 528 -24.96 25.76 -54.76
N PRO A 529 -25.53 24.55 -54.94
CA PRO A 529 -24.74 23.32 -54.89
C PRO A 529 -23.70 23.21 -56.02
N ASP A 530 -23.78 24.07 -57.04
CA ASP A 530 -22.82 24.16 -58.14
C ASP A 530 -21.75 25.26 -57.92
N SER A 531 -21.83 25.99 -56.80
CA SER A 531 -20.81 26.97 -56.43
C SER A 531 -19.45 26.28 -56.25
N PRO A 532 -18.34 26.94 -56.64
CA PRO A 532 -17.00 26.35 -56.56
C PRO A 532 -16.68 25.77 -55.18
N GLY A 533 -16.23 24.52 -55.17
CA GLY A 533 -15.80 23.79 -53.96
C GLY A 533 -16.92 23.23 -53.09
N ILE A 534 -18.20 23.48 -53.38
CA ILE A 534 -19.33 22.88 -52.64
C ILE A 534 -19.51 21.41 -53.01
N GLY A 535 -19.53 20.54 -51.99
CA GLY A 535 -19.64 19.08 -52.17
C GLY A 535 -18.43 18.43 -52.84
N GLY A 536 -17.35 19.19 -53.00
CA GLY A 536 -16.06 18.66 -53.34
C GLY A 536 -15.62 17.67 -52.25
N PHE A 537 -15.11 16.52 -52.68
CA PHE A 537 -14.74 15.45 -51.77
C PHE A 537 -13.56 14.68 -52.33
N MET A 538 -12.40 14.89 -51.72
CA MET A 538 -11.25 13.99 -51.86
C MET A 538 -11.19 13.06 -50.65
N PRO A 539 -11.44 11.74 -50.79
CA PRO A 539 -11.26 10.83 -49.67
C PRO A 539 -9.80 10.85 -49.26
N VAL A 540 -9.52 11.26 -48.02
CA VAL A 540 -8.24 11.02 -47.37
C VAL A 540 -8.06 9.50 -47.24
N SER A 541 -7.35 8.91 -48.20
CA SER A 541 -7.01 7.49 -48.22
C SER A 541 -5.67 7.33 -47.53
N VAL A 542 -5.69 6.78 -46.31
CA VAL A 542 -4.45 6.27 -45.71
C VAL A 542 -4.26 4.87 -46.29
N GLU A 543 -3.63 4.76 -47.45
CA GLU A 543 -3.06 3.48 -47.86
C GLU A 543 -2.01 3.12 -46.80
N ALA A 544 -2.28 2.06 -46.05
CA ALA A 544 -1.26 1.39 -45.27
C ALA A 544 -0.25 0.82 -46.28
N SER A 545 0.81 1.57 -46.57
CA SER A 545 2.00 1.05 -47.26
C SER A 545 2.70 0.07 -46.33
N SER A 546 2.12 -1.12 -46.17
CA SER A 546 2.79 -2.30 -45.61
C SER A 546 3.47 -3.08 -46.73
N THR A 547 4.28 -2.41 -47.55
CA THR A 547 5.22 -3.04 -48.49
C THR A 547 6.40 -2.09 -48.71
N ILE A 548 7.25 -1.94 -47.69
CA ILE A 548 8.66 -1.61 -47.93
C ILE A 548 9.42 -2.92 -47.73
N GLY A 549 9.87 -3.48 -48.84
CA GLY A 549 10.79 -4.61 -48.85
C GLY A 549 12.03 -4.25 -48.04
N ILE A 550 12.31 -5.05 -47.02
CA ILE A 550 13.56 -5.00 -46.27
C ILE A 550 14.64 -5.62 -47.18
N PRO A 551 15.72 -4.90 -47.52
CA PRO A 551 16.92 -5.55 -48.05
C PRO A 551 17.54 -6.35 -46.92
N ASP A 552 17.72 -7.63 -47.20
CA ASP A 552 18.33 -8.63 -46.35
C ASP A 552 19.72 -8.16 -45.85
N SER A 553 19.82 -7.93 -44.55
CA SER A 553 21.10 -7.87 -43.84
C SER A 553 20.90 -8.42 -42.43
N SER A 554 21.10 -9.74 -42.34
CA SER A 554 21.13 -10.49 -41.10
C SER A 554 22.20 -9.94 -40.15
N MET A 555 21.78 -9.48 -38.97
CA MET A 555 22.66 -9.43 -37.81
C MET A 555 21.88 -9.91 -36.58
N HIS A 556 22.05 -11.19 -36.25
CA HIS A 556 21.45 -11.82 -35.08
C HIS A 556 22.22 -11.43 -33.82
N VAL A 557 21.55 -10.77 -32.87
CA VAL A 557 22.00 -10.70 -31.47
C VAL A 557 21.04 -11.53 -30.64
N SER A 558 21.48 -12.73 -30.26
CA SER A 558 20.80 -13.62 -29.33
C SER A 558 21.08 -13.19 -27.89
N HIS A 559 20.04 -12.89 -27.12
CA HIS A 559 20.11 -12.80 -25.66
C HIS A 559 19.49 -14.05 -25.03
N SER A 560 20.33 -14.82 -24.36
CA SER A 560 19.96 -15.98 -23.54
C SER A 560 19.55 -15.50 -22.16
N ILE A 561 18.30 -15.78 -21.75
CA ILE A 561 17.83 -15.58 -20.37
C ILE A 561 18.24 -16.79 -19.55
N LEU A 562 19.06 -16.57 -18.52
CA LEU A 562 19.36 -17.58 -17.50
C LEU A 562 18.56 -17.21 -16.23
N GLU A 563 17.45 -17.90 -16.01
CA GLU A 563 16.80 -17.94 -14.71
C GLU A 563 17.64 -18.80 -13.76
N GLY A 564 18.03 -18.22 -12.63
CA GLY A 564 18.64 -18.93 -11.52
C GLY A 564 17.97 -18.51 -10.22
N TYR A 565 17.19 -19.42 -9.64
CA TYR A 565 16.76 -19.33 -8.24
C TYR A 565 17.97 -19.60 -7.33
N GLY A 566 18.19 -18.72 -6.36
CA GLY A 566 19.17 -18.88 -5.29
C GLY A 566 18.53 -18.57 -3.95
N ARG A 567 18.76 -19.47 -3.00
CA ARG A 567 18.18 -19.59 -1.65
C ARG A 567 18.30 -18.36 -0.76
#